data_AF-A0A3D0X9E3-F1
#
_entry.id   AF-A0A3D0X9E3-F1
#
_cell.length_a   1.000
_cell.length_b   1.000
_cell.length_c   1.000
_cell.angle_alpha   90.00
_cell.angle_beta   90.00
_cell.angle_gamma   90.00
#
_symmetry.space_group_name_H-M   'P 1'
#
loop_
_entity.id
_entity.type
_entity.pdbx_description
1 polymer ?
#
loop_
_entity_poly.entity_id
_entity_poly.type
_entity_poly.pdbx_seq_one_letter_code
_entity_poly.pdbx_strand_id
1 'polypeptide(L)'
;SWTKKNLFNGKYFFHKIDITDKNITDRFSASDTYWNEETKEIKYQIAEGSSIDQMLAQWHADIIGLGDIFDREQVSTALKEMMKNNYKPSMRDFVNPWRIFSLNDESGTVICNYPDGINKPKIPIPYCEETMTGFEYSFAGLLCSRNMVDEGVKVASAVRDRFDGKKRNPWNEFECGSNYARSMASYALIPILCGFEFDMPNKYIGFNPYVTDKFRSIWSVDGAWGEFVLDEDKVVISIKEGEILLSSLGLKFCKSISVLKIDGRIIDFNFENGIIYFDGMKISQHMEIIP
;
A
#
# COMPACT_ATOMS: atom_id res chain seq x y z
N SER A 1 -1.44 -17.68 -13.97
CA SER A 1 -2.86 -17.65 -13.57
C SER A 1 -3.73 -17.12 -14.71
N TRP A 2 -5.06 -17.25 -14.63
CA TRP A 2 -5.99 -16.69 -15.63
C TRP A 2 -5.90 -15.17 -15.70
N THR A 3 -5.81 -14.51 -14.54
CA THR A 3 -5.61 -13.06 -14.37
C THR A 3 -4.43 -12.55 -15.20
N LYS A 4 -3.26 -13.18 -15.05
CA LYS A 4 -2.03 -12.82 -15.80
C LYS A 4 -2.25 -12.75 -17.31
N LYS A 5 -3.06 -13.66 -17.86
CA LYS A 5 -3.28 -13.78 -19.31
C LYS A 5 -4.45 -12.95 -19.84
N ASN A 6 -5.43 -12.64 -18.99
CA ASN A 6 -6.72 -12.12 -19.47
C ASN A 6 -7.07 -10.73 -18.95
N LEU A 7 -6.50 -10.31 -17.82
CA LEU A 7 -6.86 -9.05 -17.17
C LEU A 7 -5.78 -7.98 -17.28
N PHE A 8 -4.61 -8.30 -17.84
CA PHE A 8 -3.55 -7.33 -18.08
C PHE A 8 -3.54 -6.91 -19.55
N ASN A 9 -3.71 -5.62 -19.83
CA ASN A 9 -3.79 -5.09 -21.21
C ASN A 9 -2.41 -4.71 -21.79
N GLY A 10 -1.32 -5.13 -21.16
CA GLY A 10 0.04 -4.72 -21.51
C GLY A 10 0.54 -3.49 -20.77
N LYS A 11 -0.35 -2.74 -20.12
CA LYS A 11 -0.02 -1.54 -19.32
C LYS A 11 -0.46 -1.68 -17.87
N TYR A 12 -1.70 -2.10 -17.64
CA TYR A 12 -2.29 -2.23 -16.32
C TYR A 12 -3.41 -3.30 -16.33
N PHE A 13 -3.89 -3.67 -15.14
CA PHE A 13 -5.03 -4.55 -14.96
C PHE A 13 -6.35 -3.79 -15.13
N PHE A 14 -7.29 -4.38 -15.86
CA PHE A 14 -8.56 -3.74 -16.20
C PHE A 14 -9.78 -4.63 -15.95
N HIS A 15 -10.96 -4.03 -15.90
CA HIS A 15 -12.20 -4.77 -15.81
C HIS A 15 -12.58 -5.28 -17.20
N LYS A 16 -12.29 -6.55 -17.48
CA LYS A 16 -12.69 -7.20 -18.74
C LYS A 16 -14.20 -7.45 -18.77
N ILE A 17 -14.93 -6.56 -19.43
CA ILE A 17 -16.39 -6.61 -19.62
C ILE A 17 -16.73 -6.02 -20.99
N ASP A 18 -17.70 -6.62 -21.69
CA ASP A 18 -18.37 -5.96 -22.81
C ASP A 18 -19.53 -5.13 -22.25
N ILE A 19 -19.33 -3.82 -22.15
CA ILE A 19 -20.35 -2.92 -21.61
C ILE A 19 -21.58 -2.79 -22.51
N THR A 20 -21.55 -3.29 -23.74
CA THR A 20 -22.69 -3.24 -24.67
C THR A 20 -23.56 -4.51 -24.62
N ASP A 21 -23.12 -5.55 -23.90
CA ASP A 21 -23.87 -6.80 -23.77
C ASP A 21 -24.91 -6.73 -22.64
N LYS A 22 -26.14 -6.33 -22.98
CA LYS A 22 -27.29 -6.31 -22.06
C LYS A 22 -27.57 -7.67 -21.40
N ASN A 23 -27.19 -8.78 -22.04
CA ASN A 23 -27.44 -10.11 -21.46
C ASN A 23 -26.71 -10.30 -20.11
N ILE A 24 -25.61 -9.57 -19.89
CA ILE A 24 -24.90 -9.56 -18.60
C ILE A 24 -25.84 -9.10 -17.49
N THR A 25 -26.54 -7.98 -17.66
CA THR A 25 -27.47 -7.46 -16.63
C THR A 25 -28.78 -8.25 -16.57
N ASP A 26 -29.28 -8.75 -17.71
CA ASP A 26 -30.49 -9.59 -17.75
C ASP A 26 -30.31 -10.90 -16.97
N ARG A 27 -29.13 -11.52 -17.07
CA ARG A 27 -28.78 -12.75 -16.33
C ARG A 27 -28.91 -12.59 -14.81
N PHE A 28 -28.72 -11.38 -14.29
CA PHE A 28 -28.83 -11.07 -12.86
C PHE A 28 -30.13 -10.33 -12.51
N SER A 29 -31.09 -10.24 -13.44
CA SER A 29 -32.34 -9.49 -13.29
C SER A 29 -32.11 -8.03 -12.85
N ALA A 30 -31.05 -7.41 -13.40
CA ALA A 30 -30.53 -6.13 -12.93
C ALA A 30 -30.58 -5.02 -14.00
N SER A 31 -31.15 -5.30 -15.17
CA SER A 31 -31.20 -4.37 -16.31
C SER A 31 -31.95 -3.08 -15.99
N ASP A 32 -33.05 -3.15 -15.25
CA ASP A 32 -33.81 -1.95 -14.83
C ASP A 32 -32.95 -0.96 -14.03
N THR A 33 -31.91 -1.46 -13.35
CA THR A 33 -31.00 -0.64 -12.54
C THR A 33 -29.73 -0.26 -13.28
N TYR A 34 -29.10 -1.18 -14.00
CA TYR A 34 -27.74 -1.00 -14.51
C TYR A 34 -27.63 -0.84 -16.02
N TRP A 35 -28.66 -1.17 -16.81
CA TRP A 35 -28.65 -0.89 -18.24
C TRP A 35 -29.06 0.56 -18.51
N ASN A 36 -28.40 1.22 -19.47
CA ASN A 36 -28.80 2.52 -19.97
C ASN A 36 -29.33 2.38 -21.40
N GLU A 37 -30.63 2.64 -21.59
CA GLU A 37 -31.29 2.50 -22.89
C GLU A 37 -30.85 3.53 -23.94
N GLU A 38 -30.38 4.71 -23.50
CA GLU A 38 -29.93 5.78 -24.40
C GLU A 38 -28.54 5.48 -24.97
N THR A 39 -27.60 5.13 -24.10
CA THR A 39 -26.20 4.90 -24.47
C THR A 39 -25.95 3.46 -24.94
N LYS A 40 -26.89 2.55 -24.69
CA LYS A 40 -26.74 1.10 -24.93
C LYS A 40 -25.50 0.53 -24.24
N GLU A 41 -25.23 1.04 -23.03
CA GLU A 41 -24.11 0.60 -22.20
C GLU A 41 -24.60 0.23 -20.78
N ILE A 42 -23.89 -0.70 -20.15
CA ILE A 42 -23.98 -1.00 -18.72
C ILE A 42 -23.35 0.17 -17.95
N LYS A 43 -24.11 0.75 -17.02
CA LYS A 43 -23.69 1.84 -16.13
C LYS A 43 -22.71 1.36 -15.06
N TYR A 44 -21.93 2.31 -14.53
CA TYR A 44 -21.10 2.15 -13.34
C TYR A 44 -19.99 1.11 -13.48
N GLN A 45 -19.40 1.01 -14.67
CA GLN A 45 -18.29 0.10 -14.94
C GLN A 45 -16.96 0.86 -15.06
N ILE A 46 -15.87 0.21 -14.66
CA ILE A 46 -14.50 0.69 -14.94
C ILE A 46 -14.16 0.42 -16.42
N ALA A 47 -14.53 -0.75 -16.94
CA ALA A 47 -14.10 -1.25 -18.25
C ALA A 47 -12.56 -1.18 -18.38
N GLU A 48 -12.05 -0.51 -19.41
CA GLU A 48 -10.63 -0.38 -19.71
C GLU A 48 -9.92 0.77 -18.96
N GLY A 49 -10.58 1.40 -17.98
CA GLY A 49 -10.00 2.44 -17.15
C GLY A 49 -8.85 1.95 -16.26
N SER A 50 -7.86 2.83 -16.05
CA SER A 50 -6.74 2.60 -15.11
C SER A 50 -7.19 2.97 -13.70
N SER A 51 -7.51 1.98 -12.87
CA SER A 51 -7.88 2.19 -11.47
C SER A 51 -6.67 2.10 -10.54
N ILE A 52 -6.57 2.96 -9.53
CA ILE A 52 -5.51 2.86 -8.52
C ILE A 52 -5.68 1.67 -7.56
N ASP A 53 -6.87 1.07 -7.54
CA ASP A 53 -7.22 -0.04 -6.66
C ASP A 53 -7.10 -1.43 -7.33
N GLN A 54 -6.64 -1.47 -8.58
CA GLN A 54 -6.58 -2.68 -9.41
C GLN A 54 -5.71 -3.83 -8.84
N MET A 55 -4.85 -3.53 -7.86
CA MET A 55 -3.92 -4.47 -7.21
C MET A 55 -4.01 -4.42 -5.68
N LEU A 56 -5.17 -4.07 -5.11
CA LEU A 56 -5.38 -4.00 -3.66
C LEU A 56 -4.99 -5.29 -2.92
N ALA A 57 -5.26 -6.45 -3.53
CA ALA A 57 -4.87 -7.74 -2.97
C ALA A 57 -3.34 -7.88 -2.82
N GLN A 58 -2.56 -7.32 -3.75
CA GLN A 58 -1.10 -7.34 -3.66
C GLN A 58 -0.60 -6.46 -2.52
N TRP A 59 -1.21 -5.29 -2.31
CA TRP A 59 -0.87 -4.42 -1.18
C TRP A 59 -1.08 -5.13 0.16
N HIS A 60 -2.20 -5.81 0.34
CA HIS A 60 -2.44 -6.64 1.54
C HIS A 60 -1.42 -7.77 1.67
N ALA A 61 -1.13 -8.48 0.59
CA ALA A 61 -0.15 -9.57 0.60
C ALA A 61 1.26 -9.10 0.97
N ASP A 62 1.66 -7.90 0.53
CA ASP A 62 2.94 -7.29 0.85
C ASP A 62 3.02 -6.93 2.35
N ILE A 63 1.93 -6.43 2.95
CA ILE A 63 1.88 -6.07 4.38
C ILE A 63 1.95 -7.31 5.29
N ILE A 64 1.30 -8.41 4.90
CA ILE A 64 1.15 -9.60 5.75
C ILE A 64 2.08 -10.76 5.35
N GLY A 65 3.02 -10.54 4.42
CA GLY A 65 4.06 -11.50 4.07
C GLY A 65 3.60 -12.68 3.20
N LEU A 66 2.53 -12.56 2.41
CA LEU A 66 2.06 -13.63 1.51
C LEU A 66 2.83 -13.73 0.18
N GLY A 67 3.74 -12.79 -0.08
CA GLY A 67 4.49 -12.74 -1.33
C GLY A 67 3.65 -12.32 -2.53
N ASP A 68 4.07 -12.73 -3.73
CA ASP A 68 3.47 -12.25 -4.97
C ASP A 68 2.22 -13.04 -5.37
N ILE A 69 1.08 -12.35 -5.39
CA ILE A 69 -0.18 -12.84 -5.97
C ILE A 69 -0.21 -12.58 -7.48
N PHE A 70 0.34 -11.43 -7.89
CA PHE A 70 0.43 -11.01 -9.28
C PHE A 70 1.84 -11.23 -9.83
N ASP A 71 1.95 -11.22 -11.16
CA ASP A 71 3.24 -11.29 -11.82
C ASP A 71 4.05 -10.00 -11.58
N ARG A 72 5.31 -10.15 -11.13
CA ARG A 72 6.16 -9.00 -10.74
C ARG A 72 6.36 -7.98 -11.86
N GLU A 73 6.53 -8.42 -13.10
CA GLU A 73 6.76 -7.52 -14.23
C GLU A 73 5.48 -6.75 -14.58
N GLN A 74 4.33 -7.43 -14.53
CA GLN A 74 3.02 -6.79 -14.71
C GLN A 74 2.75 -5.76 -13.61
N VAL A 75 3.05 -6.08 -12.35
CA VAL A 75 2.90 -5.14 -11.22
C VAL A 75 3.76 -3.90 -11.43
N SER A 76 5.06 -4.07 -11.74
CA SER A 76 5.96 -2.93 -11.97
C SER A 76 5.49 -2.05 -13.12
N THR A 77 5.02 -2.65 -14.21
CA THR A 77 4.48 -1.93 -15.37
C THR A 77 3.20 -1.18 -15.00
N ALA A 78 2.26 -1.85 -14.33
CA ALA A 78 0.99 -1.27 -13.88
C ALA A 78 1.21 -0.08 -12.96
N LEU A 79 2.09 -0.18 -11.96
CA LEU A 79 2.35 0.91 -11.02
C LEU A 79 2.91 2.16 -11.71
N LYS A 80 3.82 2.00 -12.68
CA LYS A 80 4.34 3.12 -13.49
C LYS A 80 3.25 3.77 -14.32
N GLU A 81 2.41 2.97 -14.97
CA GLU A 81 1.29 3.48 -15.76
C GLU A 81 0.21 4.13 -14.88
N MET A 82 -0.09 3.58 -13.70
CA MET A 82 -0.98 4.19 -12.71
C MET A 82 -0.44 5.55 -12.24
N MET A 83 0.85 5.64 -11.90
CA MET A 83 1.49 6.92 -11.54
C MET A 83 1.36 7.93 -12.67
N LYS A 84 1.63 7.53 -13.92
CA LYS A 84 1.52 8.39 -15.09
C LYS A 84 0.08 8.86 -15.35
N ASN A 85 -0.89 7.95 -15.24
CA ASN A 85 -2.26 8.20 -15.68
C ASN A 85 -3.13 8.82 -14.58
N ASN A 86 -2.95 8.40 -13.33
CA ASN A 86 -3.84 8.71 -12.22
C ASN A 86 -3.33 9.85 -11.32
N TYR A 87 -2.01 10.00 -11.14
CA TYR A 87 -1.48 11.11 -10.35
C TYR A 87 -1.58 12.42 -11.14
N LYS A 88 -2.22 13.42 -10.55
CA LYS A 88 -2.35 14.76 -11.09
C LYS A 88 -1.48 15.70 -10.24
N PRO A 89 -0.43 16.32 -10.82
CA PRO A 89 0.37 17.30 -10.08
C PRO A 89 -0.43 18.56 -9.74
N SER A 90 -1.49 18.86 -10.50
CA SER A 90 -2.45 19.90 -10.23
C SER A 90 -3.83 19.45 -10.70
N MET A 91 -4.86 19.76 -9.93
CA MET A 91 -6.26 19.47 -10.25
C MET A 91 -6.94 20.59 -11.04
N ARG A 92 -6.24 21.70 -11.32
CA ARG A 92 -6.80 22.91 -11.94
C ARG A 92 -7.47 22.63 -13.28
N ASP A 93 -6.86 21.78 -14.09
CA ASP A 93 -7.33 21.43 -15.43
C ASP A 93 -7.99 20.03 -15.47
N PHE A 94 -8.22 19.42 -14.31
CA PHE A 94 -8.85 18.10 -14.21
C PHE A 94 -10.33 18.23 -13.85
N VAL A 95 -11.19 17.81 -14.77
CA VAL A 95 -12.64 17.87 -14.59
C VAL A 95 -13.12 16.73 -13.72
N ASN A 96 -13.74 17.05 -12.58
CA ASN A 96 -14.46 16.12 -11.72
C ASN A 96 -15.92 16.62 -11.53
N PRO A 97 -16.93 15.96 -12.13
CA PRO A 97 -18.33 16.35 -12.00
C PRO A 97 -19.00 15.89 -10.70
N TRP A 98 -18.27 15.20 -9.82
CA TRP A 98 -18.76 14.62 -8.57
C TRP A 98 -18.24 15.37 -7.34
N ARG A 99 -17.92 14.67 -6.24
CA ARG A 99 -17.45 15.31 -5.01
C ARG A 99 -16.00 15.74 -5.19
N ILE A 100 -15.74 16.99 -4.83
CA ILE A 100 -14.41 17.61 -5.00
C ILE A 100 -13.66 17.54 -3.68
N PHE A 101 -12.68 16.63 -3.61
CA PHE A 101 -11.81 16.48 -2.44
C PHE A 101 -10.44 17.19 -2.59
N SER A 102 -10.04 17.47 -3.83
CA SER A 102 -8.85 18.25 -4.19
C SER A 102 -9.24 19.42 -5.08
N LEU A 103 -8.67 20.60 -4.84
CA LEU A 103 -9.07 21.86 -5.47
C LEU A 103 -7.87 22.60 -6.10
N ASN A 104 -8.06 23.17 -7.29
CA ASN A 104 -7.10 24.08 -7.94
C ASN A 104 -5.70 23.47 -8.06
N ASP A 105 -4.68 24.12 -7.49
CA ASP A 105 -3.27 23.72 -7.58
C ASP A 105 -2.89 22.56 -6.67
N GLU A 106 -3.86 21.98 -5.96
CA GLU A 106 -3.62 20.78 -5.18
C GLU A 106 -3.34 19.60 -6.09
N SER A 107 -2.37 18.78 -5.69
CA SER A 107 -2.11 17.50 -6.30
C SER A 107 -3.06 16.43 -5.73
N GLY A 108 -3.25 15.35 -6.48
CA GLY A 108 -3.98 14.19 -5.99
C GLY A 108 -3.93 13.03 -6.97
N THR A 109 -4.31 11.85 -6.50
CA THR A 109 -4.40 10.67 -7.34
C THR A 109 -5.86 10.28 -7.50
N VAL A 110 -6.36 10.33 -8.73
CA VAL A 110 -7.78 10.05 -9.03
C VAL A 110 -8.03 8.55 -9.06
N ILE A 111 -9.19 8.12 -8.57
CA ILE A 111 -9.53 6.69 -8.45
C ILE A 111 -9.32 5.95 -9.77
N CYS A 112 -9.84 6.48 -10.88
CA CYS A 112 -9.74 5.87 -12.19
C CYS A 112 -9.60 6.91 -13.29
N ASN A 113 -8.58 6.75 -14.13
CA ASN A 113 -8.36 7.59 -15.29
C ASN A 113 -8.54 6.76 -16.57
N TYR A 114 -9.01 7.40 -17.63
CA TYR A 114 -9.15 6.80 -18.97
C TYR A 114 -8.13 7.47 -19.89
N PRO A 115 -6.95 6.87 -20.10
CA PRO A 115 -5.90 7.45 -20.95
C PRO A 115 -6.35 7.59 -22.42
N ASP A 116 -5.62 8.40 -23.18
CA ASP A 116 -5.90 8.61 -24.61
C ASP A 116 -6.03 7.29 -25.38
N GLY A 117 -7.08 7.20 -26.20
CA GLY A 117 -7.42 6.01 -26.96
C GLY A 117 -8.27 4.99 -26.19
N ILE A 118 -8.48 5.15 -24.89
CA ILE A 118 -9.39 4.30 -24.11
C ILE A 118 -10.80 4.91 -24.13
N ASN A 119 -11.79 4.12 -24.53
CA ASN A 119 -13.18 4.55 -24.49
C ASN A 119 -13.70 4.54 -23.04
N LYS A 120 -13.88 5.74 -22.48
CA LYS A 120 -14.56 5.91 -21.19
C LYS A 120 -16.05 5.58 -21.34
N PRO A 121 -16.63 4.68 -20.51
CA PRO A 121 -18.08 4.45 -20.49
C PRO A 121 -18.84 5.77 -20.34
N LYS A 122 -20.00 5.90 -20.99
CA LYS A 122 -20.82 7.11 -20.91
C LYS A 122 -21.26 7.41 -19.47
N ILE A 123 -21.48 6.36 -18.69
CA ILE A 123 -21.76 6.43 -17.25
C ILE A 123 -20.76 5.50 -16.55
N PRO A 124 -19.54 5.97 -16.24
CA PRO A 124 -18.52 5.16 -15.57
C PRO A 124 -18.87 4.93 -14.10
N ILE A 125 -18.00 4.24 -13.35
CA ILE A 125 -18.13 4.21 -11.89
C ILE A 125 -18.26 5.65 -11.33
N PRO A 126 -19.22 5.94 -10.43
CA PRO A 126 -19.57 7.32 -10.05
C PRO A 126 -18.44 8.16 -9.44
N TYR A 127 -17.32 7.56 -9.06
CA TYR A 127 -16.27 8.25 -8.33
C TYR A 127 -14.91 8.12 -9.03
N CYS A 128 -14.87 7.82 -10.33
CA CYS A 128 -13.59 7.67 -11.04
C CYS A 128 -12.70 8.91 -10.95
N GLU A 129 -13.27 10.12 -10.99
CA GLU A 129 -12.52 11.37 -10.95
C GLU A 129 -12.22 11.89 -9.53
N GLU A 130 -12.68 11.21 -8.49
CA GLU A 130 -12.49 11.65 -7.11
C GLU A 130 -11.09 11.29 -6.60
N THR A 131 -10.54 12.10 -5.68
CA THR A 131 -9.30 11.81 -4.95
C THR A 131 -9.65 11.37 -3.53
N MET A 132 -9.69 10.07 -3.30
CA MET A 132 -10.10 9.50 -2.01
C MET A 132 -8.88 9.08 -1.21
N THR A 133 -8.67 9.73 -0.06
CA THR A 133 -7.44 9.63 0.73
C THR A 133 -7.05 8.20 1.08
N GLY A 134 -8.02 7.36 1.46
CA GLY A 134 -7.75 5.95 1.78
C GLY A 134 -7.21 5.13 0.61
N PHE A 135 -7.72 5.34 -0.61
CA PHE A 135 -7.20 4.70 -1.82
C PHE A 135 -5.86 5.29 -2.26
N GLU A 136 -5.67 6.59 -2.05
CA GLU A 136 -4.38 7.24 -2.30
C GLU A 136 -3.28 6.65 -1.40
N TYR A 137 -3.58 6.41 -0.11
CA TYR A 137 -2.64 5.78 0.81
C TYR A 137 -2.40 4.30 0.52
N SER A 138 -3.42 3.52 0.13
CA SER A 138 -3.19 2.12 -0.27
C SER A 138 -2.31 2.04 -1.52
N PHE A 139 -2.52 2.94 -2.49
CA PHE A 139 -1.68 3.05 -3.67
C PHE A 139 -0.25 3.50 -3.32
N ALA A 140 -0.09 4.50 -2.44
CA ALA A 140 1.21 4.93 -1.93
C ALA A 140 1.95 3.78 -1.23
N GLY A 141 1.24 3.02 -0.38
CA GLY A 141 1.79 1.85 0.29
C GLY A 141 2.24 0.78 -0.70
N LEU A 142 1.44 0.49 -1.73
CA LEU A 142 1.81 -0.47 -2.77
C LEU A 142 3.05 -0.01 -3.57
N LEU A 143 3.17 1.28 -3.89
CA LEU A 143 4.37 1.84 -4.52
C LEU A 143 5.61 1.62 -3.64
N CYS A 144 5.51 1.97 -2.35
CA CYS A 144 6.60 1.77 -1.39
C CYS A 144 6.99 0.30 -1.25
N SER A 145 6.04 -0.61 -1.10
CA SER A 145 6.28 -2.07 -1.04
C SER A 145 6.98 -2.62 -2.29
N ARG A 146 6.92 -1.89 -3.40
CA ARG A 146 7.50 -2.27 -4.70
C ARG A 146 8.73 -1.46 -5.08
N ASN A 147 9.42 -0.89 -4.09
CA ASN A 147 10.65 -0.11 -4.24
C ASN A 147 10.48 1.17 -5.09
N MET A 148 9.24 1.68 -5.23
CA MET A 148 8.92 2.98 -5.83
C MET A 148 8.65 4.00 -4.70
N VAL A 149 9.61 4.12 -3.78
CA VAL A 149 9.40 4.84 -2.51
C VAL A 149 9.23 6.34 -2.74
N ASP A 150 9.99 6.95 -3.65
CA ASP A 150 9.84 8.37 -3.99
C ASP A 150 8.45 8.68 -4.54
N GLU A 151 7.93 7.81 -5.43
CA GLU A 151 6.57 7.93 -5.95
C GLU A 151 5.52 7.71 -4.85
N GLY A 152 5.71 6.73 -3.97
CA GLY A 152 4.82 6.46 -2.84
C GLY A 152 4.76 7.63 -1.86
N VAL A 153 5.91 8.18 -1.47
CA VAL A 153 6.03 9.38 -0.64
C VAL A 153 5.37 10.56 -1.35
N LYS A 154 5.57 10.74 -2.65
CA LYS A 154 4.94 11.82 -3.42
C LYS A 154 3.41 11.74 -3.38
N VAL A 155 2.83 10.55 -3.49
CA VAL A 155 1.37 10.36 -3.37
C VAL A 155 0.89 10.65 -1.95
N ALA A 156 1.57 10.13 -0.93
CA ALA A 156 1.20 10.39 0.48
C ALA A 156 1.32 11.88 0.83
N SER A 157 2.38 12.55 0.39
CA SER A 157 2.58 14.00 0.55
C SER A 157 1.48 14.79 -0.14
N ALA A 158 1.04 14.41 -1.34
CA ALA A 158 -0.06 15.09 -2.02
C ALA A 158 -1.35 15.05 -1.18
N VAL A 159 -1.63 13.95 -0.47
CA VAL A 159 -2.74 13.91 0.50
C VAL A 159 -2.47 14.87 1.66
N ARG A 160 -1.31 14.77 2.32
CA ARG A 160 -0.97 15.60 3.50
C ARG A 160 -0.95 17.10 3.21
N ASP A 161 -0.52 17.51 2.01
CA ASP A 161 -0.48 18.92 1.59
C ASP A 161 -1.87 19.53 1.41
N ARG A 162 -2.92 18.72 1.26
CA ARG A 162 -4.32 19.19 1.29
C ARG A 162 -4.81 19.44 2.71
N PHE A 163 -4.19 18.81 3.71
CA PHE A 163 -4.55 18.84 5.12
C PHE A 163 -3.40 19.38 6.00
N ASP A 164 -2.79 20.49 5.55
CA ASP A 164 -1.62 21.13 6.20
C ASP A 164 -1.96 21.96 7.46
N GLY A 165 -3.23 22.05 7.84
CA GLY A 165 -3.71 22.88 8.94
C GLY A 165 -4.02 24.32 8.58
N LYS A 166 -3.56 24.80 7.42
CA LYS A 166 -3.92 26.10 6.85
C LYS A 166 -5.10 25.99 5.90
N LYS A 167 -5.09 24.98 5.02
CA LYS A 167 -6.15 24.70 4.03
C LYS A 167 -7.29 23.91 4.66
N ARG A 168 -6.95 22.83 5.39
CA ARG A 168 -7.90 21.91 6.03
C ARG A 168 -7.30 21.35 7.32
N ASN A 169 -8.15 20.87 8.22
CA ASN A 169 -7.74 20.26 9.49
C ASN A 169 -6.84 19.03 9.25
N PRO A 170 -5.63 18.95 9.85
CA PRO A 170 -4.67 17.84 9.62
C PRO A 170 -5.16 16.46 10.03
N TRP A 171 -6.22 16.42 10.84
CA TRP A 171 -6.80 15.21 11.42
C TRP A 171 -8.16 14.86 10.81
N ASN A 172 -8.59 15.59 9.77
CA ASN A 172 -9.90 15.39 9.13
C ASN A 172 -9.76 15.19 7.62
N GLU A 173 -9.08 14.12 7.24
CA GLU A 173 -9.00 13.65 5.85
C GLU A 173 -10.37 13.09 5.42
N PHE A 174 -11.22 13.97 4.90
CA PHE A 174 -12.61 13.66 4.57
C PHE A 174 -12.77 12.93 3.24
N GLU A 175 -13.87 12.18 3.14
CA GLU A 175 -14.30 11.52 1.92
C GLU A 175 -15.84 11.51 1.84
N CYS A 176 -16.52 10.46 2.28
CA CYS A 176 -17.99 10.44 2.41
C CYS A 176 -18.46 11.05 3.75
N GLY A 177 -17.84 12.17 4.16
CA GLY A 177 -18.03 12.81 5.46
C GLY A 177 -16.70 13.15 6.15
N SER A 178 -16.80 13.85 7.29
CA SER A 178 -15.65 14.11 8.16
C SER A 178 -15.27 12.87 8.98
N ASN A 179 -14.01 12.79 9.41
CA ASN A 179 -13.42 11.70 10.20
C ASN A 179 -13.64 10.33 9.54
N TYR A 180 -13.50 10.27 8.22
CA TYR A 180 -13.77 9.06 7.46
C TYR A 180 -12.66 8.03 7.69
N ALA A 181 -13.01 6.85 8.20
CA ALA A 181 -12.05 5.86 8.69
C ALA A 181 -11.06 5.33 7.63
N ARG A 182 -11.36 5.47 6.34
CA ARG A 182 -10.53 4.91 5.27
C ARG A 182 -9.13 5.54 5.19
N SER A 183 -8.97 6.79 5.65
CA SER A 183 -7.65 7.43 5.73
C SER A 183 -6.69 6.75 6.71
N MET A 184 -7.19 5.91 7.63
CA MET A 184 -6.33 5.08 8.49
C MET A 184 -5.48 4.08 7.70
N ALA A 185 -5.73 3.88 6.40
CA ALA A 185 -4.82 3.18 5.50
C ALA A 185 -3.40 3.77 5.49
N SER A 186 -3.24 5.06 5.82
CA SER A 186 -1.93 5.70 6.04
C SER A 186 -1.07 4.99 7.09
N TYR A 187 -1.68 4.35 8.09
CA TYR A 187 -0.96 3.60 9.12
C TYR A 187 -0.15 2.43 8.53
N ALA A 188 -0.60 1.86 7.40
CA ALA A 188 0.13 0.79 6.71
C ALA A 188 1.50 1.24 6.17
N LEU A 189 1.72 2.54 5.93
CA LEU A 189 3.01 3.05 5.51
C LEU A 189 4.10 2.82 6.57
N ILE A 190 3.74 2.75 7.86
CA ILE A 190 4.67 2.51 8.96
C ILE A 190 5.38 1.15 8.80
N PRO A 191 4.68 0.00 8.83
CA PRO A 191 5.32 -1.30 8.65
C PRO A 191 5.96 -1.44 7.26
N ILE A 192 5.37 -0.86 6.20
CA ILE A 192 5.93 -0.93 4.84
C ILE A 192 7.29 -0.24 4.77
N LEU A 193 7.40 1.01 5.23
CA LEU A 193 8.66 1.77 5.17
C LEU A 193 9.71 1.26 6.15
N CYS A 194 9.26 0.64 7.24
CA CYS A 194 10.10 -0.10 8.20
C CYS A 194 10.65 -1.42 7.59
N GLY A 195 10.07 -1.89 6.49
CA GLY A 195 10.35 -3.22 5.93
C GLY A 195 10.04 -4.32 6.96
N PHE A 196 8.98 -4.13 7.74
CA PHE A 196 8.61 -5.05 8.81
C PHE A 196 7.99 -6.32 8.22
N GLU A 197 8.60 -7.46 8.54
CA GLU A 197 8.13 -8.79 8.14
C GLU A 197 7.89 -9.63 9.41
N PHE A 198 6.94 -10.57 9.37
CA PHE A 198 6.71 -11.47 10.49
C PHE A 198 6.20 -12.84 10.02
N ASP A 199 6.55 -13.87 10.78
CA ASP A 199 6.02 -15.23 10.68
C ASP A 199 6.01 -15.82 12.09
N MET A 200 4.93 -15.53 12.82
CA MET A 200 4.81 -15.88 14.24
C MET A 200 4.81 -17.40 14.49
N PRO A 201 4.17 -18.26 13.67
CA PRO A 201 4.30 -19.71 13.78
C PRO A 201 5.76 -20.20 13.71
N ASN A 202 6.58 -19.55 12.89
CA ASN A 202 8.02 -19.84 12.77
C ASN A 202 8.91 -18.96 13.66
N LYS A 203 8.32 -18.19 14.59
CA LYS A 203 9.04 -17.39 15.60
C LYS A 203 10.02 -16.40 14.94
N TYR A 204 9.57 -15.76 13.87
CA TYR A 204 10.35 -14.83 13.06
C TYR A 204 9.70 -13.44 13.04
N ILE A 205 10.54 -12.42 13.18
CA ILE A 205 10.25 -11.06 12.72
C ILE A 205 11.45 -10.55 11.92
N GLY A 206 11.25 -9.53 11.10
CA GLY A 206 12.31 -8.92 10.32
C GLY A 206 12.08 -7.44 10.11
N PHE A 207 13.18 -6.73 9.86
CA PHE A 207 13.19 -5.31 9.56
C PHE A 207 14.13 -5.06 8.39
N ASN A 208 13.71 -4.20 7.47
CA ASN A 208 14.51 -3.78 6.33
C ASN A 208 14.11 -2.37 5.90
N PRO A 209 14.40 -1.36 6.75
CA PRO A 209 13.95 0.00 6.52
C PRO A 209 14.54 0.54 5.22
N TYR A 210 13.76 1.34 4.50
CA TYR A 210 14.23 1.96 3.25
C TYR A 210 15.40 2.93 3.48
N VAL A 211 15.36 3.68 4.60
CA VAL A 211 16.46 4.55 5.03
C VAL A 211 17.31 3.78 6.04
N THR A 212 18.58 3.54 5.71
CA THR A 212 19.47 2.69 6.51
C THR A 212 20.50 3.44 7.34
N ASP A 213 20.57 4.77 7.26
CA ASP A 213 21.53 5.56 8.05
C ASP A 213 21.08 5.70 9.52
N LYS A 214 19.88 6.26 9.71
CA LYS A 214 19.19 6.36 11.01
C LYS A 214 17.71 6.19 10.78
N PHE A 215 17.09 5.28 11.52
CA PHE A 215 15.67 5.00 11.37
C PHE A 215 15.04 4.61 12.69
N ARG A 216 13.79 5.05 12.90
CA ARG A 216 13.00 4.68 14.07
C ARG A 216 11.56 4.46 13.65
N SER A 217 10.97 3.37 14.12
CA SER A 217 9.57 3.06 13.87
C SER A 217 8.96 2.28 15.03
N ILE A 218 7.64 2.43 15.19
CA ILE A 218 6.84 1.48 15.95
C ILE A 218 6.73 0.18 15.15
N TRP A 219 6.61 -0.94 15.85
CA TRP A 219 6.20 -2.24 15.32
C TRP A 219 5.23 -2.90 16.28
N SER A 220 4.38 -3.78 15.77
CA SER A 220 3.38 -4.49 16.57
C SER A 220 2.99 -5.81 15.91
N VAL A 221 2.85 -6.85 16.71
CA VAL A 221 2.30 -8.17 16.34
C VAL A 221 1.38 -8.66 17.46
N ASP A 222 0.74 -9.81 17.26
CA ASP A 222 0.06 -10.47 18.36
C ASP A 222 1.05 -10.77 19.51
N GLY A 223 0.67 -10.41 20.73
CA GLY A 223 1.48 -10.63 21.94
C GLY A 223 2.41 -9.50 22.36
N ALA A 224 2.82 -8.58 21.45
CA ALA A 224 3.65 -7.42 21.84
C ALA A 224 3.69 -6.28 20.82
N TRP A 225 4.08 -5.10 21.30
CA TRP A 225 4.48 -3.98 20.46
C TRP A 225 5.67 -3.25 21.05
N GLY A 226 6.36 -2.50 20.20
CA GLY A 226 7.43 -1.64 20.68
C GLY A 226 8.10 -0.82 19.60
N GLU A 227 9.38 -0.55 19.78
CA GLU A 227 10.14 0.37 18.94
C GLU A 227 11.34 -0.33 18.32
N PHE A 228 11.52 -0.14 17.03
CA PHE A 228 12.72 -0.48 16.28
C PHE A 228 13.55 0.80 16.10
N VAL A 229 14.84 0.73 16.41
CA VAL A 229 15.80 1.82 16.25
C VAL A 229 17.03 1.28 15.53
N LEU A 230 17.36 1.90 14.41
CA LEU A 230 18.60 1.72 13.66
C LEU A 230 19.43 3.00 13.82
N ASP A 231 20.61 2.87 14.39
CA ASP A 231 21.66 3.90 14.48
C ASP A 231 22.91 3.39 13.71
N GLU A 232 23.95 4.24 13.59
CA GLU A 232 25.17 3.96 12.82
C GLU A 232 25.85 2.63 13.20
N ASP A 233 25.95 2.33 14.49
CA ASP A 233 26.70 1.17 15.01
C ASP A 233 25.82 0.14 15.74
N LYS A 234 24.49 0.33 15.77
CA LYS A 234 23.60 -0.55 16.53
C LYS A 234 22.18 -0.61 15.99
N VAL A 235 21.56 -1.76 16.20
CA VAL A 235 20.11 -1.97 16.04
C VAL A 235 19.52 -2.34 17.40
N VAL A 236 18.43 -1.69 17.78
CA VAL A 236 17.69 -1.96 19.02
C VAL A 236 16.23 -2.23 18.71
N ILE A 237 15.74 -3.38 19.13
CA ILE A 237 14.32 -3.74 19.09
C ILE A 237 13.84 -3.77 20.54
N SER A 238 13.11 -2.76 20.97
CA SER A 238 12.53 -2.71 22.32
C SER A 238 11.09 -3.20 22.33
N ILE A 239 10.72 -3.87 23.40
CA ILE A 239 9.36 -4.29 23.70
C ILE A 239 8.83 -3.31 24.73
N LYS A 240 7.76 -2.60 24.38
CA LYS A 240 7.13 -1.62 25.28
C LYS A 240 6.04 -2.25 26.13
N GLU A 241 5.33 -3.23 25.58
CA GLU A 241 4.31 -4.01 26.26
C GLU A 241 4.26 -5.41 25.65
N GLY A 242 4.04 -6.42 26.50
CA GLY A 242 3.87 -7.81 26.08
C GLY A 242 5.16 -8.63 26.06
N GLU A 243 5.10 -9.81 25.43
CA GLU A 243 6.23 -10.72 25.25
C GLU A 243 6.15 -11.41 23.89
N ILE A 244 7.30 -11.70 23.27
CA ILE A 244 7.37 -12.47 22.02
C ILE A 244 8.34 -13.63 22.14
N LEU A 245 7.99 -14.75 21.51
CA LEU A 245 8.87 -15.91 21.37
C LEU A 245 9.49 -15.89 19.98
N LEU A 246 10.81 -15.68 19.91
CA LEU A 246 11.56 -15.66 18.66
C LEU A 246 12.65 -16.73 18.65
N SER A 247 12.97 -17.24 17.47
CA SER A 247 14.19 -18.02 17.19
C SER A 247 14.94 -17.50 15.95
N SER A 248 14.40 -16.47 15.29
CA SER A 248 15.07 -15.83 14.17
C SER A 248 14.67 -14.36 14.02
N LEU A 249 15.62 -13.56 13.53
CA LEU A 249 15.46 -12.13 13.27
C LEU A 249 16.07 -11.77 11.92
N GLY A 250 15.26 -11.21 11.01
CA GLY A 250 15.72 -10.73 9.71
C GLY A 250 16.23 -9.29 9.76
N LEU A 251 17.50 -9.07 9.38
CA LEU A 251 18.14 -7.76 9.20
C LEU A 251 18.92 -7.77 7.88
N LYS A 252 18.21 -7.75 6.75
CA LYS A 252 18.77 -7.94 5.39
C LYS A 252 19.79 -6.87 4.98
N PHE A 253 19.77 -5.71 5.65
CA PHE A 253 20.71 -4.60 5.43
C PHE A 253 22.05 -4.79 6.16
N CYS A 254 22.14 -5.70 7.15
CA CYS A 254 23.38 -5.99 7.84
C CYS A 254 24.25 -6.98 7.04
N LYS A 255 25.57 -6.72 6.97
CA LYS A 255 26.54 -7.60 6.29
C LYS A 255 27.20 -8.60 7.22
N SER A 256 27.35 -8.23 8.48
CA SER A 256 27.89 -9.03 9.58
C SER A 256 27.12 -8.66 10.84
N ILE A 257 27.23 -9.51 11.86
CA ILE A 257 26.80 -9.22 13.23
C ILE A 257 27.91 -9.71 14.15
N SER A 258 28.36 -8.84 15.05
CA SER A 258 29.40 -9.13 16.02
C SER A 258 28.83 -9.52 17.38
N VAL A 259 27.70 -8.94 17.78
CA VAL A 259 27.06 -9.19 19.07
C VAL A 259 25.54 -9.21 18.94
N LEU A 260 24.92 -10.23 19.53
CA LEU A 260 23.49 -10.28 19.83
C LEU A 260 23.32 -10.29 21.35
N LYS A 261 22.56 -9.34 21.88
CA LYS A 261 22.06 -9.39 23.26
C LYS A 261 20.55 -9.46 23.28
N ILE A 262 20.01 -10.32 24.11
CA ILE A 262 18.57 -10.44 24.37
C ILE A 262 18.35 -10.29 25.87
N ASP A 263 17.51 -9.32 26.26
CA ASP A 263 17.21 -8.98 27.67
C ASP A 263 18.48 -8.88 28.54
N GLY A 264 19.52 -8.24 27.99
CA GLY A 264 20.80 -7.97 28.65
C GLY A 264 21.83 -9.11 28.64
N ARG A 265 21.53 -10.26 28.05
CA ARG A 265 22.45 -11.42 27.96
C ARG A 265 23.01 -11.57 26.56
N ILE A 266 24.30 -11.85 26.43
CA ILE A 266 24.92 -12.21 25.14
C ILE A 266 24.42 -13.61 24.75
N ILE A 267 23.96 -13.74 23.50
CA ILE A 267 23.38 -14.96 22.96
C ILE A 267 24.24 -15.45 21.80
N ASP A 268 24.50 -16.76 21.76
CA ASP A 268 25.13 -17.40 20.60
C ASP A 268 24.14 -17.44 19.42
N PHE A 269 24.63 -17.17 18.22
CA PHE A 269 23.80 -17.12 17.03
C PHE A 269 24.55 -17.61 15.79
N ASN A 270 23.79 -17.98 14.76
CA ASN A 270 24.28 -18.12 13.39
C ASN A 270 23.71 -16.98 12.53
N PHE A 271 24.54 -16.38 11.67
CA PHE A 271 24.11 -15.32 10.76
C PHE A 271 24.29 -15.75 9.31
N GLU A 272 23.18 -15.89 8.60
CA GLU A 272 23.17 -16.34 7.21
C GLU A 272 22.14 -15.57 6.40
N ASN A 273 22.53 -15.06 5.22
CA ASN A 273 21.65 -14.37 4.28
C ASN A 273 20.82 -13.22 4.90
N GLY A 274 21.40 -12.48 5.84
CA GLY A 274 20.71 -11.37 6.52
C GLY A 274 19.76 -11.81 7.63
N ILE A 275 19.82 -13.07 8.08
CA ILE A 275 18.97 -13.59 9.17
C ILE A 275 19.86 -14.09 10.30
N ILE A 276 19.55 -13.65 11.52
CA ILE A 276 20.15 -14.12 12.77
C ILE A 276 19.29 -15.25 13.31
N TYR A 277 19.87 -16.43 13.48
CA TYR A 277 19.23 -17.61 14.07
C TYR A 277 19.80 -17.88 15.46
N PHE A 278 18.93 -18.14 16.43
CA PHE A 278 19.28 -18.41 17.82
C PHE A 278 18.27 -19.38 18.43
N ASP A 279 18.60 -19.95 19.59
CA ASP A 279 17.66 -20.82 20.31
C ASP A 279 16.38 -20.07 20.66
N GLY A 280 15.22 -20.75 20.63
CA GLY A 280 13.94 -20.11 20.87
C GLY A 280 13.85 -19.45 22.25
N MET A 281 13.76 -18.12 22.29
CA MET A 281 13.75 -17.33 23.51
C MET A 281 12.52 -16.44 23.62
N LYS A 282 11.98 -16.36 24.83
CA LYS A 282 11.01 -15.30 25.18
C LYS A 282 11.76 -14.01 25.43
N ILE A 283 11.28 -12.94 24.83
CA ILE A 283 11.85 -11.60 24.90
C ILE A 283 10.79 -10.68 25.47
N SER A 284 11.17 -9.86 26.45
CA SER A 284 10.25 -8.99 27.20
C SER A 284 10.76 -7.56 27.38
N GLN A 285 12.04 -7.28 27.10
CA GLN A 285 12.60 -5.94 27.24
C GLN A 285 13.17 -5.44 25.92
N HIS A 286 14.24 -6.06 25.42
CA HIS A 286 14.86 -5.62 24.16
C HIS A 286 15.85 -6.63 23.58
N MET A 287 16.07 -6.51 22.27
CA MET A 287 17.22 -7.06 21.55
C MET A 287 18.17 -5.91 21.17
N GLU A 288 19.45 -6.09 21.42
CA GLU A 288 20.53 -5.19 20.97
C GLU A 288 21.45 -5.98 20.03
N ILE A 289 21.65 -5.43 18.84
CA ILE A 289 22.44 -6.04 17.78
C ILE A 289 23.53 -5.06 17.36
N ILE A 290 24.77 -5.51 17.38
CA ILE A 290 25.93 -4.75 16.88
C ILE A 290 26.37 -5.43 15.58
N PRO A 291 26.31 -4.75 14.42
CA PRO A 291 26.79 -5.28 13.13
C PRO A 291 28.27 -5.70 13.11
#